data_AF-A0A5C4MS13-F1
#
_entry.id   AF-A0A5C4MS13-F1
#
_cell.length_a   1.000
_cell.length_b   1.000
_cell.length_c   1.000
_cell.angle_alpha   90.00
_cell.angle_beta   90.00
_cell.angle_gamma   90.00
#
_symmetry.space_group_name_H-M   'P 1'
#
loop_
_entity.id
_entity.type
_entity.pdbx_description
1 polymer ?
#
loop_
_entity_poly.entity_id
_entity_poly.type
_entity_poly.pdbx_seq_one_letter_code
_entity_poly.pdbx_strand_id
1 'polypeptide(L)'
;MSRYVLHNPLSHAHLEDLRDRLARVMMESPRRPEDPSRADAVVKALTDVVRAFDRGSLSPEDTRAVFDQFHLPGFRFDTWLDEMLDKGVYLEGTRSRAA
;
A
#
# COMPACT_ATOMS: atom_id res chain seq x y z
N MET A 1 10.35 -4.56 -15.12
CA MET A 1 9.83 -4.97 -13.81
C MET A 1 10.79 -4.47 -12.74
N SER A 2 10.50 -3.30 -12.18
CA SER A 2 11.15 -2.81 -10.97
C SER A 2 10.77 -3.74 -9.82
N ARG A 3 11.75 -4.10 -8.98
CA ARG A 3 11.54 -4.94 -7.80
C ARG A 3 11.71 -4.06 -6.58
N TYR A 4 10.73 -4.03 -5.69
CA TYR A 4 10.85 -3.31 -4.42
C TYR A 4 11.16 -4.29 -3.30
N VAL A 5 12.06 -3.89 -2.40
CA VAL A 5 12.45 -4.69 -1.23
C VAL A 5 12.31 -3.83 0.00
N LEU A 6 11.66 -4.34 1.05
CA LEU A 6 11.62 -3.68 2.35
C LEU A 6 13.04 -3.54 2.91
N HIS A 7 13.44 -2.31 3.21
CA HIS A 7 14.73 -2.00 3.80
C HIS A 7 14.86 -2.56 5.22
N ASN A 8 13.80 -2.45 6.03
CA ASN A 8 13.72 -3.04 7.36
C ASN A 8 12.46 -3.91 7.49
N PRO A 9 12.53 -5.22 7.19
CA PRO A 9 11.37 -6.11 7.19
C PRO A 9 10.81 -6.40 8.60
N LEU A 10 11.52 -6.02 9.67
CA LEU A 10 11.02 -6.12 11.04
C LEU A 10 10.16 -4.92 11.43
N SER A 11 10.32 -3.79 10.73
CA SER A 11 9.50 -2.61 10.92
C SER A 11 8.17 -2.76 10.20
N HIS A 12 7.07 -2.57 10.94
CA HIS A 12 5.72 -2.55 10.40
C HIS A 12 5.12 -1.13 10.39
N ALA A 13 5.94 -0.11 10.67
CA ALA A 13 5.49 1.27 10.81
C ALA A 13 4.82 1.81 9.54
N HIS A 14 5.26 1.38 8.35
CA HIS A 14 4.62 1.78 7.08
C HIS A 14 3.23 1.16 6.92
N LEU A 15 2.98 -0.03 7.46
CA LEU A 15 1.66 -0.64 7.47
C LEU A 15 0.73 0.04 8.47
N GLU A 16 1.25 0.50 9.60
CA GLU A 16 0.48 1.31 10.56
C GLU A 16 0.10 2.67 9.96
N ASP A 17 1.06 3.38 9.35
CA ASP A 17 0.80 4.63 8.61
C ASP A 17 -0.21 4.42 7.48
N LEU A 18 -0.07 3.35 6.70
CA LEU A 18 -1.02 3.00 5.64
C LEU A 18 -2.43 2.79 6.23
N ARG A 19 -2.55 2.01 7.31
CA ARG A 19 -3.84 1.71 7.94
C ARG A 19 -4.53 3.00 8.41
N ASP A 20 -3.79 3.89 9.06
CA ASP A 20 -4.32 5.14 9.60
C ASP A 20 -4.76 6.08 8.47
N ARG A 21 -3.99 6.17 7.38
CA ARG A 21 -4.38 6.93 6.17
C ARG A 21 -5.64 6.38 5.52
N LEU A 22 -5.72 5.05 5.34
CA LEU A 22 -6.89 4.42 4.73
C LEU A 22 -8.14 4.60 5.60
N ALA A 23 -8.02 4.45 6.92
CA ALA A 23 -9.12 4.71 7.85
C ALA A 23 -9.61 6.16 7.75
N ARG A 24 -8.69 7.12 7.68
CA ARG A 24 -9.02 8.53 7.48
C ARG A 24 -9.75 8.79 6.17
N VAL A 25 -9.26 8.23 5.06
CA VAL A 25 -9.90 8.34 3.74
C VAL A 25 -11.31 7.77 3.76
N MET A 26 -11.55 6.65 4.45
CA MET A 26 -12.89 6.06 4.58
C MET A 26 -13.85 6.95 5.38
N MET A 27 -13.35 7.66 6.41
CA MET A 27 -14.16 8.58 7.20
C MET A 27 -14.50 9.87 6.46
N GLU A 28 -13.55 10.38 5.66
CA GLU A 28 -13.67 11.64 4.92
C GLU A 28 -14.37 11.47 3.55
N SER A 29 -14.57 10.23 3.09
CA SER A 29 -15.20 9.95 1.80
C SER A 29 -16.67 10.44 1.78
N PRO A 30 -17.11 11.12 0.70
CA PRO A 30 -18.51 11.52 0.51
C PRO A 30 -19.48 10.33 0.52
N ARG A 31 -18.97 9.14 0.20
CA ARG A 31 -19.67 7.85 0.30
C ARG A 31 -19.19 7.08 1.53
N ARG A 32 -19.15 7.76 2.67
CA ARG A 32 -18.80 7.12 3.95
C ARG A 32 -19.63 5.83 4.08
N PRO A 33 -19.01 4.68 4.35
CA PRO A 33 -19.75 3.46 4.59
C PRO A 33 -20.76 3.70 5.73
N GLU A 34 -22.03 3.39 5.50
CA GLU A 34 -23.05 3.43 6.56
C GLU A 34 -22.73 2.45 7.69
N ASP A 35 -21.96 1.40 7.37
CA ASP A 35 -21.45 0.40 8.29
C ASP A 35 -19.94 0.59 8.55
N PRO A 36 -19.54 1.01 9.76
CA PRO A 36 -18.15 1.09 10.18
C PRO A 36 -17.38 -0.23 10.04
N SER A 37 -18.05 -1.37 10.23
CA SER A 37 -17.46 -2.71 10.12
C SER A 37 -16.98 -2.98 8.69
N ARG A 38 -17.67 -2.42 7.69
CA ARG A 38 -17.28 -2.51 6.29
C ARG A 38 -16.04 -1.67 5.99
N ALA A 39 -15.92 -0.48 6.59
CA ALA A 39 -14.74 0.36 6.45
C ALA A 39 -13.50 -0.36 6.99
N ASP A 40 -13.59 -0.93 8.19
CA ASP A 40 -12.51 -1.70 8.81
C ASP A 40 -12.12 -2.93 7.99
N ALA A 41 -13.11 -3.64 7.44
CA ALA A 41 -12.84 -4.79 6.56
C ALA A 41 -12.06 -4.39 5.30
N VAL A 42 -12.38 -3.25 4.69
CA VAL A 42 -11.66 -2.76 3.50
C VAL A 42 -10.25 -2.30 3.86
N VAL A 43 -10.09 -1.54 4.94
CA VAL A 43 -8.77 -1.11 5.44
C VAL A 43 -7.89 -2.33 5.71
N LYS A 44 -8.43 -3.35 6.38
CA LYS A 44 -7.72 -4.61 6.63
C LYS A 44 -7.34 -5.30 5.32
N ALA A 45 -8.27 -5.44 4.38
CA ALA A 45 -8.01 -6.10 3.10
C ALA A 45 -6.87 -5.44 2.31
N LEU A 46 -6.87 -4.11 2.21
CA LEU A 46 -5.83 -3.35 1.52
C LEU A 46 -4.49 -3.40 2.24
N THR A 47 -4.48 -3.41 3.57
CA THR A 47 -3.26 -3.62 4.36
C THR A 47 -2.69 -5.02 4.11
N ASP A 48 -3.54 -6.04 4.02
CA ASP A 48 -3.12 -7.42 3.70
C ASP A 48 -2.56 -7.55 2.27
N VAL A 49 -3.07 -6.74 1.32
CA VAL A 49 -2.50 -6.63 -0.03
C VAL A 49 -1.08 -6.07 0.01
N VAL A 50 -0.82 -5.00 0.77
CA VAL A 50 0.54 -4.46 0.91
C VAL A 50 1.46 -5.44 1.63
N ARG A 51 0.96 -6.21 2.61
CA ARG A 51 1.74 -7.33 3.20
C ARG A 51 2.08 -8.43 2.20
N ALA A 52 1.24 -8.69 1.20
CA ALA A 52 1.56 -9.62 0.12
C ALA A 52 2.62 -9.05 -0.82
N PHE A 53 2.54 -7.74 -1.12
CA PHE A 53 3.57 -7.00 -1.84
C PHE A 53 4.94 -7.00 -1.12
N ASP A 54 4.94 -6.74 0.19
CA ASP A 54 6.13 -6.76 1.06
C ASP A 54 6.86 -8.11 1.02
N ARG A 55 6.11 -9.20 0.85
CA ARG A 55 6.62 -10.57 0.73
C ARG A 55 7.00 -10.96 -0.71
N GLY A 56 6.87 -10.03 -1.66
CA GLY A 56 7.10 -10.26 -3.08
C GLY A 56 6.08 -11.18 -3.75
N SER A 57 4.92 -11.42 -3.11
CA SER A 57 3.84 -12.26 -3.67
C SER A 57 2.97 -11.51 -4.67
N LEU A 58 2.97 -10.17 -4.61
CA LEU A 58 2.33 -9.30 -5.59
C LEU A 58 3.37 -8.40 -6.24
N SER A 59 3.19 -8.12 -7.53
CA SER A 59 3.92 -7.08 -8.23
C SER A 59 3.33 -5.70 -7.91
N PRO A 60 4.07 -4.60 -8.14
CA PRO A 60 3.54 -3.24 -7.97
C PRO A 60 2.29 -3.01 -8.83
N GLU A 61 2.29 -3.56 -10.04
CA GLU A 61 1.22 -3.46 -11.02
C GLU A 61 -0.04 -4.18 -10.53
N ASP A 62 0.10 -5.39 -9.97
CA ASP A 62 -1.01 -6.14 -9.39
C ASP A 62 -1.56 -5.45 -8.14
N THR A 63 -0.67 -4.98 -7.26
CA THR A 63 -1.07 -4.25 -6.05
C THR A 63 -1.85 -3.00 -6.42
N ARG A 64 -1.36 -2.20 -7.36
CA ARG A 64 -2.08 -1.02 -7.87
C ARG A 64 -3.46 -1.41 -8.41
N ALA A 65 -3.54 -2.44 -9.24
CA ALA A 65 -4.80 -2.88 -9.82
C ALA A 65 -5.83 -3.28 -8.76
N VAL A 66 -5.39 -3.82 -7.61
CA VAL A 66 -6.27 -4.07 -6.46
C VAL A 66 -6.74 -2.76 -5.84
N PHE A 67 -5.84 -1.81 -5.56
CA PHE A 67 -6.22 -0.52 -4.98
C PHE A 67 -7.20 0.27 -5.86
N ASP A 68 -7.00 0.25 -7.18
CA ASP A 68 -7.85 0.96 -8.15
C ASP A 68 -9.30 0.42 -8.13
N GLN A 69 -9.53 -0.85 -7.77
CA GLN A 69 -10.89 -1.42 -7.64
C GLN A 69 -11.69 -0.80 -6.48
N PHE A 70 -11.02 -0.35 -5.41
CA PHE A 70 -11.69 0.20 -4.22
C PHE A 70 -12.04 1.69 -4.36
N HIS A 71 -11.58 2.38 -5.42
CA HIS A 71 -11.92 3.77 -5.72
C HIS A 71 -11.78 4.71 -4.51
N LEU A 72 -10.60 4.73 -3.88
CA LEU A 72 -10.33 5.50 -2.67
C LEU A 72 -10.09 6.98 -3.00
N PRO A 73 -11.01 7.90 -2.65
CA PRO A 73 -10.83 9.31 -2.97
C PRO A 73 -9.65 9.88 -2.18
N GLY A 74 -8.72 10.55 -2.86
CA GLY A 74 -7.56 11.16 -2.19
C GLY A 74 -6.46 10.17 -1.79
N PHE A 75 -6.56 8.89 -2.15
CA PHE A 75 -5.49 7.91 -1.97
C PHE A 75 -5.14 7.23 -3.28
N ARG A 76 -3.85 7.13 -3.58
CA ARG A 76 -3.32 6.38 -4.73
C ARG A 76 -2.12 5.56 -4.28
N PHE A 77 -2.11 4.28 -4.67
CA PHE A 77 -1.03 3.37 -4.30
C PHE A 77 0.33 3.85 -4.83
N ASP A 78 0.41 4.25 -6.10
CA ASP A 78 1.65 4.71 -6.72
C ASP A 78 2.26 5.90 -5.94
N THR A 79 1.44 6.89 -5.58
CA THR A 79 1.88 8.06 -4.79
C THR A 79 2.37 7.66 -3.41
N TRP A 80 1.67 6.73 -2.74
CA TRP A 80 2.11 6.22 -1.44
C TRP A 80 3.41 5.43 -1.56
N LEU A 81 3.58 4.63 -2.63
CA LEU A 81 4.79 3.85 -2.88
C LEU A 81 5.99 4.78 -3.12
N ASP A 82 5.81 5.85 -3.90
CA ASP A 82 6.83 6.88 -4.13
C ASP A 82 7.26 7.52 -2.80
N GLU A 83 6.31 7.89 -1.92
CA GLU A 83 6.65 8.40 -0.58
C GLU A 83 7.44 7.38 0.26
N MET A 84 7.12 6.09 0.15
CA MET A 84 7.83 5.03 0.89
C MET A 84 9.25 4.82 0.34
N LEU A 85 9.48 5.04 -0.96
CA LEU A 85 10.81 5.04 -1.56
C LEU A 85 11.63 6.24 -1.07
N ASP A 86 11.03 7.43 -1.09
CA ASP A 86 11.69 8.66 -0.60
C ASP A 86 12.07 8.57 0.88
N LYS A 87 11.23 7.89 1.68
CA LYS A 87 11.49 7.63 3.11
C LYS A 87 12.49 6.48 3.35
N GLY A 88 12.95 5.80 2.29
CA GLY A 88 13.85 4.64 2.40
C GLY A 88 13.21 3.42 3.08
N VAL A 89 11.88 3.30 3.05
CA VAL A 89 11.13 2.12 3.52
C VAL A 89 11.29 0.98 2.51
N TYR A 90 11.11 1.30 1.22
CA TYR A 90 11.45 0.39 0.13
C TYR A 90 12.74 0.84 -0.55
N LEU A 91 13.47 -0.13 -1.08
CA LEU A 91 14.57 0.09 -2.00
C LEU A 91 14.15 -0.39 -3.38
N GLU A 92 14.35 0.44 -4.40
CA GLU A 92 14.20 0.00 -5.77
C GLU A 92 15.40 -0.88 -6.14
N GLY A 93 15.14 -2.18 -6.24
CA GLY A 93 16.10 -3.14 -6.76
C GLY A 93 16.31 -2.89 -8.25
N THR A 94 17.34 -2.12 -8.59
CA THR A 94 17.92 -2.20 -9.92
C THR A 94 18.39 -3.63 -10.11
N ARG A 95 17.83 -4.36 -11.09
CA ARG A 95 18.48 -5.58 -11.57
C ARG A 95 19.93 -5.21 -11.86
N SER A 96 20.87 -5.77 -11.11
CA SER A 96 22.29 -5.73 -11.46
C SER A 96 22.37 -6.18 -12.92
N ARG A 97 22.64 -5.24 -13.81
CA ARG A 97 23.05 -5.54 -15.18
C ARG A 97 24.44 -6.13 -15.01
N ALA A 98 24.51 -7.47 -14.96
CA ALA A 98 25.77 -8.18 -15.01
C ALA A 98 26.51 -7.67 -16.25
N ALA A 99 27.67 -7.06 -16.01
CA ALA A 99 28.65 -6.71 -17.02
C ALA A 99 29.40 -7.99 -17.47
#